data_AF-A0A916ZV85-F1
#
_entry.id   AF-A0A916ZV85-F1
#
_cell.length_a   1.000
_cell.length_b   1.000
_cell.length_c   1.000
_cell.angle_alpha   90.00
_cell.angle_beta   90.00
_cell.angle_gamma   90.00
#
_symmetry.space_group_name_H-M   'P 1'
#
loop_
_entity.id
_entity.type
_entity.pdbx_description
1 polymer ?
#
loop_
_entity_poly.entity_id
_entity_poly.type
_entity_poly.pdbx_seq_one_letter_code
_entity_poly.pdbx_strand_id
1 'polypeptide(L)' 'MAIRPEITPSDLPTKIVRSADGTIVRMKVVQSDSDTLELDLLAAFRSNVRSIRADQRKRDRAAKISA' A
#
# COMPACT_ATOMS: atom_id res chain seq x y z
N MET A 1 -25.35 16.16 -4.75
CA MET A 1 -24.43 15.00 -4.75
C MET A 1 -23.59 15.08 -3.49
N ALA A 2 -23.63 14.07 -2.62
CA ALA A 2 -22.75 14.04 -1.46
C ALA A 2 -21.31 13.91 -1.94
N ILE A 3 -20.45 14.83 -1.54
CA ILE A 3 -19.00 14.72 -1.76
C ILE A 3 -18.56 13.54 -0.89
N ARG A 4 -18.35 12.37 -1.50
CA ARG A 4 -17.75 11.24 -0.79
C ARG A 4 -16.32 11.64 -0.44
N PRO A 5 -15.89 11.54 0.83
CA PRO A 5 -14.51 11.84 1.20
C PRO A 5 -13.58 10.96 0.37
N GLU A 6 -12.63 11.56 -0.33
CA GLU A 6 -11.62 10.81 -1.07
C GLU A 6 -10.56 10.33 -0.08
N ILE A 7 -10.63 9.05 0.29
CA ILE A 7 -9.65 8.44 1.19
C ILE A 7 -8.41 8.06 0.39
N THR A 8 -7.28 8.60 0.83
CA THR A 8 -5.98 8.35 0.22
C THR A 8 -5.18 7.34 1.04
N PRO A 9 -4.20 6.64 0.44
CA PRO A 9 -3.34 5.73 1.18
C PRO A 9 -2.60 6.37 2.37
N SER A 10 -2.32 7.67 2.32
CA SER A 10 -1.66 8.42 3.40
C SER A 10 -2.53 8.57 4.65
N ASP A 11 -3.85 8.52 4.50
CA ASP A 11 -4.81 8.67 5.60
C ASP A 11 -4.89 7.39 6.44
N LEU A 12 -4.46 6.26 5.88
CA LEU A 12 -4.50 4.97 6.55
C LEU A 12 -3.28 4.74 7.46
N PRO A 13 -3.50 4.32 8.72
CA PRO A 13 -2.44 3.92 9.63
C PRO A 13 -1.57 2.82 9.02
N THR A 14 -0.28 2.83 9.38
CA THR A 14 0.69 1.85 8.88
C THR A 14 1.32 1.11 10.04
N LYS A 15 1.35 -0.22 9.97
CA LYS A 15 2.01 -1.09 10.94
C LYS A 15 3.23 -1.74 10.30
N ILE A 16 4.33 -1.81 11.03
CA ILE A 16 5.52 -2.56 10.63
C ILE A 16 5.39 -3.97 11.20
N VAL A 17 5.47 -4.98 10.34
CA VAL A 17 5.32 -6.39 10.70
C VAL A 17 6.51 -7.16 10.17
N ARG A 18 7.00 -8.12 10.94
CA ARG A 18 7.99 -9.10 10.46
C ARG A 18 7.25 -10.30 9.89
N SER A 19 7.48 -10.59 8.61
CA SER A 19 6.96 -11.76 7.91
C SER A 19 7.70 -13.03 8.36
N ALA A 20 7.14 -14.21 8.05
CA ALA A 20 7.69 -15.50 8.44
C ALA A 20 9.10 -15.76 7.87
N ASP A 21 9.41 -15.17 6.71
CA ASP A 21 10.72 -15.19 6.05
C ASP A 21 11.73 -14.18 6.66
N GLY A 22 11.35 -13.47 7.73
CA GLY A 22 12.17 -12.44 8.38
C GLY A 22 12.08 -11.06 7.71
N THR A 23 11.41 -10.94 6.57
CA THR A 23 11.26 -9.67 5.84
C THR A 23 10.43 -8.68 6.66
N ILE A 24 10.87 -7.42 6.70
CA ILE A 24 10.11 -6.33 7.33
C ILE A 24 9.13 -5.75 6.31
N VAL A 25 7.84 -5.86 6.60
CA VAL A 25 6.73 -5.40 5.75
C VAL A 25 6.00 -4.24 6.42
N ARG A 26 5.71 -3.18 5.65
CA ARG A 26 4.83 -2.09 6.08
C ARG A 26 3.43 -2.36 5.56
N MET A 27 2.48 -2.59 6.45
CA MET A 27 1.10 -2.96 6.14
C MET A 27 0.15 -1.82 6.48
N LYS A 28 -0.77 -1.50 5.56
CA LYS A 28 -1.89 -0.59 5.83
C LYS A 28 -2.91 -1.27 6.73
N VAL A 29 -3.34 -0.57 7.77
CA VAL A 29 -4.35 -1.06 8.72
C VAL A 29 -5.70 -0.47 8.32
N VAL A 30 -6.69 -1.34 8.18
CA VAL A 30 -8.09 -0.97 7.89
C VAL A 30 -8.94 -1.50 9.04
N GLN A 31 -9.82 -0.65 9.55
CA GLN A 31 -10.77 -1.01 10.61
C GLN A 31 -12.03 -1.63 9.98
N SER A 32 -12.42 -2.80 10.45
CA SER A 32 -13.57 -3.54 9.90
C SER A 32 -14.92 -2.86 10.17
N ASP A 33 -14.98 -2.04 11.21
CA ASP A 33 -16.13 -1.26 11.65
C ASP A 33 -16.10 0.19 11.16
N SER A 34 -15.19 0.53 10.25
CA SER A 34 -15.12 1.84 9.62
C SER A 34 -16.36 2.13 8.77
N ASP A 35 -16.96 3.31 8.96
CA ASP A 35 -18.04 3.84 8.11
C ASP A 35 -17.62 3.95 6.64
N THR A 36 -16.32 3.95 6.36
CA THR A 36 -15.73 4.08 5.03
C THR A 36 -14.91 2.85 4.61
N LEU A 37 -15.24 1.66 5.16
CA LEU A 37 -14.50 0.40 4.94
C LEU A 37 -14.15 0.14 3.47
N GLU A 38 -15.10 0.30 2.54
CA GLU A 38 -14.86 0.06 1.11
C GLU A 38 -13.78 0.98 0.53
N LEU A 39 -13.78 2.26 0.93
CA LEU A 39 -12.82 3.26 0.49
C LEU A 39 -11.44 3.01 1.13
N ASP A 40 -11.42 2.62 2.40
CA ASP A 40 -10.20 2.26 3.12
C ASP A 40 -9.51 1.05 2.47
N LEU A 41 -10.28 0.01 2.13
CA LEU A 41 -9.76 -1.16 1.42
C LEU A 41 -9.21 -0.80 0.04
N LEU A 42 -9.92 0.05 -0.71
CA LEU A 42 -9.46 0.51 -2.01
C LEU A 42 -8.16 1.34 -1.91
N ALA A 43 -8.06 2.21 -0.91
CA ALA A 43 -6.85 2.99 -0.64
C ALA A 43 -5.66 2.09 -0.25
N ALA A 44 -5.88 1.10 0.62
CA ALA A 44 -4.87 0.11 0.98
C ALA A 44 -4.39 -0.68 -0.25
N PHE A 45 -5.31 -1.14 -1.10
CA PHE A 45 -4.99 -1.86 -2.33
C PHE A 45 -4.15 -1.00 -3.30
N ARG A 46 -4.56 0.25 -3.53
CA ARG A 46 -3.81 1.21 -4.36
C ARG A 46 -2.39 1.43 -3.84
N SER A 47 -2.21 1.47 -2.52
CA SER A 47 -0.90 1.55 -1.88
C SER A 47 0.00 0.36 -2.27
N ASN A 48 -0.53 -0.86 -2.14
CA ASN A 48 0.23 -2.09 -2.42
C ASN A 48 0.67 -2.17 -3.88
N VAL A 49 -0.26 -1.89 -4.81
CA VAL A 49 0.04 -1.88 -6.25
C VAL A 49 1.13 -0.85 -6.58
N ARG A 50 1.08 0.33 -5.96
CA ARG A 50 2.10 1.38 -6.17
C ARG A 50 3.48 0.91 -5.70
N SER A 51 3.58 0.30 -4.52
CA SER A 51 4.84 -0.24 -3.99
C SER A 51 5.41 -1.32 -4.90
N ILE A 52 4.61 -2.30 -5.32
CA ILE A 52 5.04 -3.38 -6.22
C ILE A 52 5.57 -2.81 -7.54
N ARG A 53 4.89 -1.83 -8.13
CA ARG A 53 5.35 -1.17 -9.37
C ARG A 53 6.62 -0.34 -9.16
N ALA A 54 6.81 0.26 -7.98
CA ALA A 54 8.04 0.98 -7.66
C ALA A 54 9.23 0.00 -7.55
N ASP A 55 9.02 -1.13 -6.88
CA ASP A 55 10.03 -2.18 -6.74
C ASP A 55 10.39 -2.81 -8.09
N GLN A 56 9.40 -3.08 -8.94
CA GLN A 56 9.64 -3.57 -10.29
C GLN A 56 10.51 -2.60 -11.09
N ARG A 57 10.15 -1.30 -11.11
CA ARG A 57 10.95 -0.28 -11.80
C ARG A 57 12.37 -0.17 -11.25
N LYS A 58 12.56 -0.36 -9.94
CA LYS A 58 13.89 -0.36 -9.30
C LYS A 58 14.72 -1.56 -9.80
N ARG A 59 14.13 -2.74 -9.89
CA ARG A 59 14.78 -3.95 -10.43
C ARG A 59 15.14 -3.79 -11.91
N ASP A 60 14.22 -3.28 -12.72
CA ASP A 60 14.44 -3.05 -14.15
C ASP A 60 15.58 -2.05 -14.39
N ARG A 61 15.63 -0.98 -13.57
CA ARG A 61 16.72 0.00 -13.63
C ARG A 61 18.06 -0.61 -13.21
N ALA A 62 18.09 -1.44 -12.17
CA ALA A 62 19.30 -2.12 -11.75
C ALA A 62 19.82 -3.07 -12.85
N ALA A 63 18.94 -3.85 -13.47
CA ALA A 63 19.28 -4.75 -14.57
C ALA A 63 19.86 -4.02 -15.79
N LYS A 64 19.33 -2.83 -16.12
CA LYS A 64 19.85 -1.99 -17.21
C LYS A 64 21.22 -1.36 -16.92
N ILE A 65 21.58 -1.16 -15.65
CA ILE A 65 22.89 -0.59 -15.27
C ILE A 65 23.98 -1.68 -15.26
N SER A 66 23.59 -2.94 -15.00
CA SER A 66 24.51 -4.09 -14.94
C SER A 66 24.73 -4.78 -16.29
N ALA A 67 24.04 -4.36 -17.35
CA ALA A 67 24.15 -4.87 -18.72
C ALA A 67 24.96 -3.90 -19.58
#